data_AF-A0AAV9EP40-F1
#
_entry.id   AF-A0AAV9EP40-F1
#
_cell.length_a   1.000
_cell.length_b   1.000
_cell.length_c   1.000
_cell.angle_alpha   90.00
_cell.angle_beta   90.00
_cell.angle_gamma   90.00
#
_symmetry.space_group_name_H-M   'P 1'
#
loop_
_entity.id
_entity.type
_entity.pdbx_description
1 polymer ?
#
loop_
_entity_poly.entity_id
_entity_poly.type
_entity_poly.pdbx_seq_one_letter_code
_entity_poly.pdbx_strand_id
1 'polypeptide(L)'
;MENTIITTAAAAAAIPMWQALSLTCILTWVFAASSLNLTQRIRSMVQPWVARRVAADVPLILRIQRLNHGLLDNLFSALSCVVSVPFYTGFLPLLFWSGHCRLGRQMTILMAFCDYVGNSIKDLVSAPRPSCPPVRRITYTKDEKENSLEYGLPSSHALNTVCLSGYMLHYILTCTRESNSTVFTVAFAIVVSLVLLIGLARIYLGMHSLIDVLAGIVIGLSILGFWLVVHGHIDDFVVSGQNVTSFWASLSLLLLFAYPKPEFPTPSFEYHAAFDGVAFGIVSGVQQTYLQFHNEAVPRIFSEQMPLPVFIGRVIVGIPAILVVKFCSKALSKWMLPVVCNTLGIPIRSSCYLPALKVSDDDKKKSECKQSGYLQKMFSFISPQESYDVDTGIRFLQYAGLAWSVVDLVPSLFSYLRL
;
A
#
# COMPACT_ATOMS: atom_id res chain seq x y z
N MET A 1 -37.29 35.17 30.47
CA MET A 1 -37.08 33.71 30.54
C MET A 1 -37.92 33.08 29.45
N GLU A 2 -37.37 32.04 28.81
CA GLU A 2 -38.00 31.25 27.73
C GLU A 2 -38.16 31.95 26.38
N ASN A 3 -37.06 32.07 25.64
CA ASN A 3 -37.04 31.75 24.20
C ASN A 3 -35.60 31.49 23.68
N THR A 4 -34.70 31.09 24.57
CA THR A 4 -33.29 30.82 24.27
C THR A 4 -32.95 29.36 24.57
N ILE A 5 -33.85 28.42 24.26
CA ILE A 5 -33.63 27.00 24.52
C ILE A 5 -34.22 26.21 23.34
N ILE A 6 -33.34 25.51 22.62
CA ILE A 6 -33.61 24.54 21.53
C ILE A 6 -33.70 25.12 20.11
N THR A 7 -32.59 25.72 19.64
CA THR A 7 -32.11 25.49 18.26
C THR A 7 -30.77 24.77 18.26
N THR A 8 -30.62 23.82 19.19
CA THR A 8 -29.58 22.79 19.16
C THR A 8 -30.21 21.47 18.70
N ALA A 9 -30.94 21.51 17.59
CA ALA A 9 -31.08 20.32 16.76
C ALA A 9 -29.78 20.27 15.94
N ALA A 10 -28.91 19.32 16.28
CA ALA A 10 -27.67 19.05 15.60
C ALA A 10 -27.85 19.18 14.08
N ALA A 11 -27.27 20.23 13.49
CA ALA A 11 -26.97 20.22 12.08
C ALA A 11 -25.99 19.06 11.89
N ALA A 12 -26.51 17.87 11.58
CA ALA A 12 -25.71 16.77 11.09
C ALA A 12 -24.90 17.35 9.94
N ALA A 13 -23.60 17.54 10.14
CA ALA A 13 -22.73 18.17 9.17
C ALA A 13 -22.95 17.44 7.84
N ALA A 14 -23.56 18.14 6.87
CA ALA A 14 -23.99 17.53 5.63
C ALA A 14 -22.76 16.88 4.99
N ILE A 15 -22.85 15.56 4.76
CA ILE A 15 -21.75 14.82 4.15
C ILE A 15 -21.46 15.47 2.78
N PRO A 16 -20.23 15.93 2.52
CA PRO A 16 -19.89 16.54 1.24
C PRO A 16 -20.26 15.63 0.08
N MET A 17 -20.90 16.19 -0.96
CA MET A 17 -21.41 15.42 -2.10
C MET A 17 -20.33 14.55 -2.76
N TRP A 18 -19.09 15.04 -2.84
CA TRP A 18 -17.97 14.29 -3.42
C TRP A 18 -17.59 13.04 -2.61
N GLN A 19 -17.77 13.05 -1.29
CA GLN A 19 -17.51 11.89 -0.44
C GLN A 19 -18.55 10.80 -0.72
N ALA A 20 -19.82 11.16 -0.75
CA ALA A 20 -20.91 10.23 -1.07
C ALA A 20 -20.77 9.69 -2.50
N LEU A 21 -20.48 10.57 -3.47
CA LEU A 21 -20.30 10.19 -4.88
C LEU A 21 -19.13 9.21 -5.07
N SER A 22 -17.99 9.45 -4.42
CA SER A 22 -16.81 8.59 -4.57
C SER A 22 -17.04 7.19 -4.00
N LEU A 23 -17.59 7.08 -2.78
CA LEU A 23 -17.95 5.78 -2.18
C LEU A 23 -19.01 5.05 -3.01
N THR A 24 -20.02 5.76 -3.51
CA THR A 24 -21.06 5.18 -4.37
C THR A 24 -20.47 4.68 -5.67
N CYS A 25 -19.55 5.43 -6.29
CA CYS A 25 -18.87 5.02 -7.51
C CYS A 25 -18.08 3.71 -7.31
N ILE A 26 -17.33 3.60 -6.21
CA ILE A 26 -16.58 2.37 -5.91
C ILE A 26 -17.54 1.20 -5.65
N LEU A 27 -18.62 1.43 -4.89
CA LEU A 27 -19.62 0.41 -4.66
C LEU A 27 -20.27 -0.08 -5.96
N THR A 28 -20.61 0.84 -6.87
CA THR A 28 -21.13 0.49 -8.20
C THR A 28 -20.09 -0.26 -9.04
N TRP A 29 -18.81 0.07 -8.91
CA TRP A 29 -17.73 -0.68 -9.55
C TRP A 29 -17.63 -2.11 -9.01
N VAL A 30 -17.69 -2.31 -7.69
CA VAL A 30 -17.68 -3.66 -7.08
C VAL A 30 -18.84 -4.49 -7.62
N PHE A 31 -20.04 -3.90 -7.68
CA PHE A 31 -21.22 -4.56 -8.22
C PHE A 31 -21.07 -4.90 -9.71
N ALA A 32 -20.61 -3.95 -10.53
CA ALA A 32 -20.41 -4.14 -11.96
C ALA A 32 -19.31 -5.19 -12.26
N ALA A 33 -18.20 -5.14 -11.53
CA ALA A 33 -17.08 -6.07 -11.68
C ALA A 33 -17.48 -7.51 -11.34
N SER A 34 -18.27 -7.69 -10.28
CA SER A 34 -18.81 -8.99 -9.85
C SER A 34 -19.85 -9.53 -10.83
N SER A 35 -20.87 -8.72 -11.17
CA SER A 35 -21.99 -9.16 -12.03
C SER A 35 -21.59 -9.45 -13.48
N LEU A 36 -20.64 -8.69 -14.04
CA LEU A 36 -20.19 -8.84 -15.43
C LEU A 36 -18.94 -9.72 -15.58
N ASN A 37 -18.42 -10.30 -14.49
CA ASN A 37 -17.15 -11.04 -14.45
C ASN A 37 -16.01 -10.29 -15.18
N LEU A 38 -15.92 -8.97 -14.96
CA LEU A 38 -15.00 -8.10 -15.70
C LEU A 38 -13.54 -8.56 -15.57
N THR A 39 -13.16 -9.00 -14.37
CA THR A 39 -11.81 -9.50 -14.09
C THR A 39 -11.43 -10.65 -15.01
N GLN A 40 -12.29 -11.67 -15.16
CA GLN A 40 -12.02 -12.83 -16.00
C GLN A 40 -11.99 -12.46 -17.49
N ARG A 41 -12.87 -11.54 -17.91
CA ARG A 41 -12.94 -11.09 -19.31
C ARG A 41 -11.72 -10.26 -19.71
N ILE A 42 -11.27 -9.35 -18.86
CA ILE A 42 -10.06 -8.57 -19.10
C ILE A 42 -8.83 -9.49 -19.10
N ARG A 43 -8.74 -10.41 -18.13
CA ARG A 43 -7.64 -11.39 -18.05
C ARG A 43 -7.53 -12.21 -19.33
N SER A 44 -8.62 -12.79 -19.82
CA SER A 44 -8.60 -13.66 -21.01
C SER A 44 -8.17 -12.92 -22.28
N MET A 45 -8.37 -11.61 -22.35
CA MET A 45 -7.92 -10.78 -23.47
C MET A 45 -6.45 -10.36 -23.35
N VAL A 46 -6.00 -9.95 -22.16
CA VAL A 46 -4.69 -9.32 -21.97
C VAL A 46 -3.60 -10.35 -21.66
N GLN A 47 -3.89 -11.35 -20.81
CA GLN A 47 -2.91 -12.34 -20.34
C GLN A 47 -2.19 -13.06 -21.49
N PRO A 48 -2.87 -13.57 -22.54
CA PRO A 48 -2.18 -14.30 -23.62
C PRO A 48 -1.27 -13.40 -24.47
N TRP A 49 -1.62 -12.13 -24.60
CA TRP A 49 -0.79 -11.16 -25.31
C TRP A 49 0.49 -10.85 -24.52
N VAL A 50 0.36 -10.59 -23.22
CA VAL A 50 1.50 -10.32 -22.33
C VAL A 50 2.40 -11.54 -22.24
N ALA A 51 1.84 -12.74 -22.05
CA ALA A 51 2.61 -13.98 -21.93
C ALA A 51 3.48 -14.24 -23.18
N ARG A 52 2.94 -13.98 -24.38
CA ARG A 52 3.72 -14.07 -25.63
C ARG A 52 4.88 -13.07 -25.65
N ARG A 53 4.66 -11.84 -25.16
CA ARG A 53 5.71 -10.82 -25.10
C ARG A 53 6.80 -11.17 -24.08
N VAL A 54 6.41 -11.64 -22.90
CA VAL A 54 7.33 -12.15 -21.87
C VAL A 54 8.22 -13.25 -22.44
N ALA A 55 7.63 -14.21 -23.16
CA ALA A 55 8.38 -15.28 -23.81
C ALA A 55 9.36 -14.77 -24.87
N ALA A 56 8.96 -13.75 -25.65
CA ALA A 56 9.82 -13.11 -26.64
C ALA A 56 11.00 -12.34 -26.02
N ASP A 57 10.86 -11.85 -24.79
CA ASP A 57 11.91 -11.12 -24.07
C ASP A 57 12.96 -12.05 -23.41
N VAL A 58 12.70 -13.36 -23.30
CA VAL A 58 13.62 -14.32 -22.63
C VAL A 58 15.05 -14.30 -23.20
N PRO A 59 15.29 -14.29 -24.53
CA PRO A 59 16.65 -14.23 -25.08
C PRO A 59 17.42 -12.97 -24.67
N LEU A 60 16.74 -11.83 -24.51
CA LEU A 60 17.33 -10.58 -24.03
C LEU A 60 17.79 -10.74 -22.57
N ILE A 61 16.94 -11.31 -21.72
CA ILE A 61 17.26 -11.59 -20.31
C ILE A 61 18.50 -12.48 -20.23
N LEU A 62 18.53 -13.57 -21.01
CA LEU A 62 19.68 -14.48 -21.04
C LEU A 62 20.96 -13.78 -21.50
N ARG A 63 20.88 -12.87 -22.48
CA ARG A 63 22.05 -12.08 -22.94
C ARG A 63 22.58 -11.18 -21.82
N ILE A 64 21.70 -10.52 -21.06
CA ILE A 64 22.08 -9.67 -19.92
C ILE A 64 22.72 -10.53 -18.82
N GLN A 65 22.15 -11.71 -18.54
CA GLN A 65 22.65 -12.62 -17.52
C GLN A 65 24.00 -13.27 -17.85
N ARG A 66 24.49 -13.21 -19.11
CA ARG A 66 25.84 -13.67 -19.47
C ARG A 66 26.95 -12.93 -18.74
N LEU A 67 26.70 -11.71 -18.27
CA LEU A 67 27.68 -10.94 -17.49
C LEU A 67 28.06 -11.65 -16.17
N ASN A 68 27.17 -12.48 -15.64
CA ASN A 68 27.33 -13.40 -14.49
C ASN A 68 28.51 -13.08 -13.54
N HIS A 69 28.41 -11.97 -12.80
CA HIS A 69 29.46 -11.53 -11.89
C HIS A 69 28.90 -11.30 -10.47
N GLY A 70 29.52 -11.91 -9.45
CA GLY A 70 29.02 -11.86 -8.08
C GLY A 70 28.87 -10.44 -7.51
N LEU A 71 29.73 -9.50 -7.89
CA LEU A 71 29.56 -8.08 -7.51
C LEU A 71 28.31 -7.44 -8.13
N LEU A 72 27.97 -7.79 -9.37
CA LEU A 72 26.77 -7.28 -10.02
C LEU A 72 25.51 -7.89 -9.41
N ASP A 73 25.55 -9.18 -9.08
CA ASP A 73 24.46 -9.86 -8.36
C ASP A 73 24.17 -9.15 -7.02
N ASN A 74 25.22 -8.85 -6.24
CA ASN A 74 25.10 -8.14 -4.97
C ASN A 74 24.62 -6.69 -5.15
N LEU A 75 25.14 -5.95 -6.14
CA LEU A 75 24.75 -4.58 -6.42
C LEU A 75 23.25 -4.48 -6.80
N PHE A 76 22.80 -5.32 -7.73
CA PHE A 76 21.41 -5.30 -8.19
C PHE A 76 20.42 -5.83 -7.13
N SER A 77 20.87 -6.75 -6.29
CA SER A 77 20.14 -7.18 -5.09
C SER A 77 19.99 -6.01 -4.10
N ALA A 78 21.08 -5.32 -3.76
CA ALA A 78 21.04 -4.17 -2.87
C ALA A 78 20.15 -3.04 -3.40
N LEU A 79 20.20 -2.76 -4.70
CA LEU A 79 19.31 -1.79 -5.36
C LEU A 79 17.84 -2.20 -5.29
N SER A 80 17.54 -3.50 -5.41
CA SER A 80 16.16 -4.00 -5.24
C SER A 80 15.66 -3.83 -3.80
N CYS A 81 16.55 -3.98 -2.81
CA CYS A 81 16.22 -3.75 -1.40
C CYS A 81 15.79 -2.29 -1.11
N VAL A 82 16.30 -1.30 -1.85
CA VAL A 82 15.93 0.13 -1.68
C VAL A 82 14.46 0.41 -2.03
N VAL A 83 13.77 -0.52 -2.68
CA VAL A 83 12.36 -0.35 -3.09
C VAL A 83 11.49 -1.48 -2.53
N SER A 84 11.93 -2.04 -1.39
CA SER A 84 11.27 -3.15 -0.71
C SER A 84 10.39 -2.68 0.46
N VAL A 85 9.49 -3.54 0.92
CA VAL A 85 8.63 -3.26 2.09
C VAL A 85 9.44 -2.89 3.35
N PRO A 86 10.55 -3.57 3.68
CA PRO A 86 11.43 -3.13 4.78
C PRO A 86 11.97 -1.72 4.60
N PHE A 87 12.35 -1.33 3.38
CA PHE A 87 12.80 0.03 3.11
C PHE A 87 11.70 1.04 3.42
N TYR A 88 10.47 0.85 2.94
CA TYR A 88 9.36 1.77 3.24
C TYR A 88 9.02 1.83 4.72
N THR A 89 9.04 0.67 5.39
CA THR A 89 8.78 0.56 6.84
C THR A 89 9.82 1.32 7.66
N GLY A 90 11.06 1.41 7.19
CA GLY A 90 12.12 2.20 7.84
C GLY A 90 12.12 3.66 7.40
N PHE A 91 12.07 3.93 6.10
CA PHE A 91 12.26 5.25 5.50
C PHE A 91 11.09 6.21 5.75
N LEU A 92 9.84 5.77 5.59
CA LEU A 92 8.69 6.67 5.71
C LEU A 92 8.53 7.24 7.13
N PRO A 93 8.69 6.48 8.23
CA PRO A 93 8.68 7.04 9.59
C PRO A 93 9.76 8.11 9.82
N LEU A 94 10.94 7.97 9.22
CA LEU A 94 12.01 8.97 9.35
C LEU A 94 11.60 10.32 8.77
N LEU A 95 10.76 10.35 7.73
CA LEU A 95 10.23 11.61 7.17
C LEU A 95 9.35 12.34 8.20
N PHE A 96 8.49 11.60 8.92
CA PHE A 96 7.70 12.17 10.00
C PHE A 96 8.58 12.66 11.16
N TRP A 97 9.50 11.81 11.62
CA TRP A 97 10.30 12.12 12.81
C TRP A 97 11.39 13.16 12.57
N SER A 98 11.73 13.43 11.30
CA SER A 98 12.64 14.52 10.88
C SER A 98 11.94 15.88 10.73
N GLY A 99 10.64 15.96 10.99
CA GLY A 99 9.85 17.19 10.87
C GLY A 99 9.32 17.48 9.46
N HIS A 100 9.54 16.58 8.49
CA HIS A 100 8.97 16.68 7.15
C HIS A 100 7.61 15.96 7.07
N CYS A 101 6.71 16.25 8.02
CA CYS A 101 5.44 15.52 8.16
C CYS A 101 4.58 15.59 6.90
N ARG A 102 4.53 16.74 6.21
CA ARG A 102 3.81 16.87 4.93
C ARG A 102 4.33 15.92 3.85
N LEU A 103 5.66 15.87 3.69
CA LEU A 103 6.30 14.92 2.76
C LEU A 103 6.01 13.47 3.18
N GLY A 104 6.15 13.15 4.47
CA GLY A 104 5.88 11.82 5.01
C GLY A 104 4.47 11.33 4.71
N ARG A 105 3.45 12.16 4.96
CA ARG A 105 2.04 11.83 4.68
C ARG A 105 1.82 11.60 3.19
N GLN A 106 2.25 12.54 2.36
CA GLN A 106 2.03 12.49 0.92
C GLN A 106 2.73 11.28 0.29
N MET A 107 3.97 11.00 0.68
CA MET A 107 4.69 9.83 0.20
C MET A 107 4.04 8.54 0.68
N THR A 108 3.57 8.47 1.93
CA THR A 108 2.96 7.23 2.43
C THR A 108 1.64 6.93 1.71
N ILE A 109 0.78 7.92 1.50
CA ILE A 109 -0.48 7.72 0.78
C ILE A 109 -0.22 7.44 -0.70
N LEU A 110 0.74 8.13 -1.34
CA LEU A 110 1.17 7.84 -2.71
C LEU A 110 1.66 6.40 -2.85
N MET A 111 2.54 5.93 -1.95
CA MET A 111 3.06 4.57 -2.01
C MET A 111 1.94 3.54 -1.83
N ALA A 112 1.03 3.75 -0.87
CA ALA A 112 -0.13 2.90 -0.69
C ALA A 112 -1.02 2.84 -1.94
N PHE A 113 -1.21 3.97 -2.63
CA PHE A 113 -1.95 4.05 -3.88
C PHE A 113 -1.22 3.33 -5.03
N CYS A 114 0.09 3.57 -5.18
CA CYS A 114 0.95 2.92 -6.18
C CYS A 114 0.92 1.39 -6.01
N ASP A 115 1.05 0.89 -4.78
CA ASP A 115 1.01 -0.54 -4.48
C ASP A 115 -0.39 -1.14 -4.66
N TYR A 116 -1.46 -0.46 -4.26
CA TYR A 116 -2.83 -0.93 -4.48
C TYR A 116 -3.14 -1.09 -5.96
N VAL A 117 -2.86 -0.05 -6.78
CA VAL A 117 -3.09 -0.08 -8.23
C VAL A 117 -2.18 -1.09 -8.91
N GLY A 118 -0.89 -1.11 -8.57
CA GLY A 118 0.09 -2.04 -9.15
C GLY A 118 -0.28 -3.50 -8.90
N ASN A 119 -0.62 -3.84 -7.65
CA ASN A 119 -1.02 -5.19 -7.28
C ASN A 119 -2.38 -5.57 -7.89
N SER A 120 -3.33 -4.63 -7.96
CA SER A 120 -4.60 -4.84 -8.65
C SER A 120 -4.38 -5.21 -10.12
N ILE A 121 -3.48 -4.52 -10.83
CA ILE A 121 -3.17 -4.84 -12.23
C ILE A 121 -2.48 -6.20 -12.34
N LYS A 122 -1.58 -6.54 -11.40
CA LYS A 122 -0.94 -7.87 -11.35
C LYS A 122 -1.95 -9.00 -11.27
N ASP A 123 -2.88 -8.90 -10.33
CA ASP A 123 -3.87 -9.96 -10.09
C ASP A 123 -5.01 -9.95 -11.14
N LEU A 124 -5.28 -8.78 -11.75
CA LEU A 124 -6.19 -8.66 -12.89
C LEU A 124 -5.63 -9.34 -14.14
N VAL A 125 -4.38 -9.05 -14.52
CA VAL A 125 -3.77 -9.58 -15.74
C VAL A 125 -3.24 -11.01 -15.53
N SER A 126 -2.75 -11.33 -14.34
CA SER A 126 -2.16 -12.63 -14.00
C SER A 126 -1.05 -13.06 -14.98
N ALA A 127 -0.23 -12.10 -15.41
CA ALA A 127 0.83 -12.36 -16.37
C ALA A 127 1.96 -13.22 -15.76
N PRO A 128 2.38 -14.31 -16.42
CA PRO A 128 3.46 -15.15 -15.92
C PRO A 128 4.79 -14.40 -15.93
N ARG A 129 5.65 -14.69 -14.96
CA ARG A 129 7.05 -14.24 -14.95
C ARG A 129 7.88 -15.04 -15.98
N PRO A 130 9.09 -14.56 -16.34
CA PRO A 130 10.03 -15.33 -17.16
C PRO A 130 10.29 -16.73 -16.56
N SER A 131 10.25 -17.76 -17.41
CA SER A 131 10.41 -19.16 -17.00
C SER A 131 11.80 -19.43 -16.43
N CYS A 132 11.86 -20.13 -15.31
CA CYS A 132 13.08 -20.54 -14.63
C CYS A 132 13.03 -22.05 -14.36
N PRO A 133 13.82 -22.88 -15.07
CA PRO A 133 14.72 -22.57 -16.21
C PRO A 133 13.97 -22.09 -17.47
N PRO A 134 14.61 -21.38 -18.43
CA PRO A 134 16.06 -21.17 -18.61
C PRO A 134 16.66 -19.92 -17.92
N VAL A 135 15.84 -18.99 -17.42
CA VAL A 135 16.35 -17.78 -16.74
C VAL A 135 16.88 -18.13 -15.35
N ARG A 136 18.02 -17.56 -14.94
CA ARG A 136 18.53 -17.69 -13.58
C ARG A 136 17.79 -16.72 -12.66
N ARG A 137 16.99 -17.22 -11.73
CA ARG A 137 16.34 -16.36 -10.72
C ARG A 137 17.23 -16.20 -9.50
N ILE A 138 17.56 -14.94 -9.17
CA ILE A 138 18.41 -14.60 -8.04
C ILE A 138 17.54 -13.93 -6.98
N THR A 139 17.37 -14.58 -5.83
CA THR A 139 16.63 -14.05 -4.69
C THR A 139 17.48 -14.22 -3.44
N TYR A 140 17.91 -13.11 -2.84
CA TYR A 140 18.78 -13.14 -1.65
C TYR A 140 17.97 -13.02 -0.36
N THR A 141 16.91 -12.22 -0.39
CA THR A 141 16.07 -11.98 0.80
C THR A 141 14.82 -12.87 0.82
N LYS A 142 14.26 -13.08 2.01
CA LYS A 142 12.98 -13.80 2.16
C LYS A 142 11.86 -13.09 1.41
N ASP A 143 11.82 -11.76 1.50
CA ASP A 143 10.82 -10.93 0.82
C ASP A 143 10.93 -11.06 -0.71
N GLU A 144 12.14 -11.11 -1.27
CA GLU A 144 12.32 -11.36 -2.70
C GLU A 144 11.83 -12.74 -3.14
N LYS A 145 12.00 -13.75 -2.28
CA LYS A 145 11.48 -15.09 -2.52
C LYS A 145 9.96 -15.11 -2.52
N GLU A 146 9.31 -14.44 -1.57
CA GLU A 146 7.85 -14.27 -1.53
C GLU A 146 7.35 -13.49 -2.76
N ASN A 147 8.00 -12.37 -3.08
CA ASN A 147 7.69 -11.55 -4.26
C ASN A 147 7.82 -12.34 -5.58
N SER A 148 8.67 -13.38 -5.62
CA SER A 148 8.83 -14.22 -6.82
C SER A 148 7.60 -15.07 -7.15
N LEU A 149 6.69 -15.25 -6.17
CA LEU A 149 5.43 -15.97 -6.33
C LEU A 149 4.32 -15.09 -6.93
N GLU A 150 4.52 -13.77 -6.97
CA GLU A 150 3.58 -12.83 -7.58
C GLU A 150 3.66 -12.82 -9.10
N TYR A 151 2.67 -12.23 -9.76
CA TYR A 151 2.67 -12.01 -11.21
C TYR A 151 3.69 -10.96 -11.66
N GLY A 152 4.08 -11.04 -12.94
CA GLY A 152 5.16 -10.23 -13.52
C GLY A 152 4.76 -8.78 -13.86
N LEU A 153 3.57 -8.59 -14.43
CA LEU A 153 3.13 -7.31 -14.98
C LEU A 153 2.16 -6.58 -14.03
N PRO A 154 2.39 -5.30 -13.68
CA PRO A 154 3.60 -4.51 -13.92
C PRO A 154 4.68 -4.78 -12.87
N SER A 155 5.91 -4.33 -13.16
CA SER A 155 6.98 -4.33 -12.16
C SER A 155 6.72 -3.28 -11.08
N SER A 156 6.31 -3.72 -9.88
CA SER A 156 6.11 -2.82 -8.73
C SER A 156 7.38 -2.06 -8.35
N HIS A 157 8.57 -2.66 -8.52
CA HIS A 157 9.82 -1.94 -8.20
C HIS A 157 10.03 -0.76 -9.16
N ALA A 158 9.81 -0.94 -10.47
CA ALA A 158 9.93 0.15 -11.43
C ALA A 158 8.87 1.24 -11.18
N LEU A 159 7.62 0.83 -10.98
CA LEU A 159 6.49 1.72 -10.68
C LEU A 159 6.75 2.54 -9.41
N ASN A 160 7.09 1.87 -8.31
CA ASN A 160 7.31 2.50 -7.01
C ASN A 160 8.53 3.42 -7.03
N THR A 161 9.60 3.06 -7.76
CA THR A 161 10.76 3.95 -7.93
C THR A 161 10.35 5.25 -8.60
N VAL A 162 9.55 5.17 -9.68
CA VAL A 162 9.04 6.36 -10.38
C VAL A 162 8.20 7.22 -9.44
N CYS A 163 7.22 6.64 -8.73
CA CYS A 163 6.37 7.36 -7.77
C CYS A 163 7.22 8.05 -6.68
N LEU A 164 8.08 7.28 -6.01
CA LEU A 164 8.86 7.72 -4.85
C LEU A 164 9.87 8.80 -5.21
N SER A 165 10.73 8.52 -6.19
CA SER A 165 11.83 9.42 -6.56
C SER A 165 11.33 10.64 -7.34
N GLY A 166 10.30 10.48 -8.18
CA GLY A 166 9.67 11.58 -8.90
C GLY A 166 8.94 12.55 -7.97
N TYR A 167 8.19 12.04 -6.99
CA TYR A 167 7.53 12.92 -6.01
C TYR A 167 8.53 13.59 -5.06
N MET A 168 9.59 12.89 -4.65
CA MET A 168 10.68 13.49 -3.87
C MET A 168 11.34 14.63 -4.62
N LEU A 169 11.65 14.44 -5.92
CA LEU A 169 12.20 15.49 -6.77
C LEU A 169 11.25 16.69 -6.84
N HIS A 170 9.96 16.46 -7.12
CA HIS A 170 8.96 17.52 -7.12
C HIS A 170 8.95 18.29 -5.80
N TYR A 171 8.90 17.59 -4.66
CA TYR A 171 8.87 18.23 -3.35
C TYR A 171 10.12 19.10 -3.11
N ILE A 172 11.32 18.56 -3.36
CA ILE A 172 12.57 19.31 -3.21
C ILE A 172 12.56 20.58 -4.07
N LEU A 173 12.08 20.49 -5.31
CA LEU A 173 11.99 21.63 -6.21
C LEU A 173 10.98 22.69 -5.75
N THR A 174 9.83 22.27 -5.22
CA THR A 174 8.83 23.21 -4.69
C THR A 174 9.27 23.90 -3.40
N CYS A 175 10.03 23.21 -2.53
CA CYS A 175 10.54 23.78 -1.29
C CYS A 175 11.80 24.65 -1.49
N THR A 176 12.56 24.43 -2.56
CA THR A 176 13.80 25.17 -2.84
C THR A 176 13.50 26.37 -3.73
N ARG A 177 13.30 27.55 -3.11
CA ARG A 177 12.91 28.81 -3.78
C ARG A 177 13.95 29.35 -4.78
N GLU A 178 15.21 28.92 -4.66
CA GLU A 178 16.36 29.34 -5.49
C GLU A 178 16.88 28.15 -6.34
N SER A 179 16.03 27.59 -7.20
CA SER A 179 16.44 26.44 -8.01
C SER A 179 17.30 26.89 -9.20
N ASN A 180 18.61 26.80 -9.04
CA ASN A 180 19.55 26.86 -10.15
C ASN A 180 19.18 25.78 -11.19
N SER A 181 19.05 26.17 -12.46
CA SER A 181 18.71 25.25 -13.58
C SER A 181 19.61 24.01 -13.62
N THR A 182 20.87 24.14 -13.21
CA THR A 182 21.83 23.04 -13.07
C THR A 182 21.40 22.02 -12.01
N VAL A 183 20.93 22.47 -10.85
CA VAL A 183 20.48 21.58 -9.75
C VAL A 183 19.28 20.76 -10.19
N PHE A 184 18.32 21.40 -10.87
CA PHE A 184 17.19 20.69 -11.48
C PHE A 184 17.65 19.61 -12.46
N THR A 185 18.53 19.97 -13.39
CA THR A 185 19.02 19.04 -14.43
C THR A 185 19.75 17.85 -13.82
N VAL A 186 20.62 18.08 -12.83
CA VAL A 186 21.35 17.02 -12.14
C VAL A 186 20.41 16.11 -11.35
N ALA A 187 19.48 16.69 -10.57
CA ALA A 187 18.54 15.91 -9.78
C ALA A 187 17.59 15.07 -10.66
N PHE A 188 17.13 15.63 -11.77
CA PHE A 188 16.34 14.90 -12.77
C PHE A 188 17.15 13.76 -13.39
N ALA A 189 18.40 14.00 -13.77
CA ALA A 189 19.27 12.96 -14.32
C ALA A 189 19.53 11.82 -13.31
N ILE A 190 19.69 12.13 -12.02
CA ILE A 190 19.82 11.13 -10.95
C ILE A 190 18.56 10.27 -10.86
N VAL A 191 17.38 10.88 -10.85
CA VAL A 191 16.09 10.16 -10.79
C VAL A 191 15.90 9.24 -11.98
N VAL A 192 16.13 9.75 -13.20
CA VAL A 192 16.02 8.93 -14.43
C VAL A 192 17.02 7.77 -14.39
N SER A 193 18.26 8.04 -13.98
CA SER A 193 19.28 7.00 -13.85
C SER A 193 18.88 5.93 -12.83
N LEU A 194 18.31 6.33 -11.69
CA LEU A 194 17.84 5.41 -10.65
C LEU A 194 16.70 4.51 -11.17
N VAL A 195 15.71 5.08 -11.86
CA VAL A 195 14.59 4.32 -12.44
C VAL A 195 15.10 3.29 -13.46
N LEU A 196 16.00 3.70 -14.36
CA LEU A 196 16.58 2.80 -15.35
C LEU A 196 17.44 1.72 -14.72
N LEU A 197 18.24 2.06 -13.70
CA LEU A 197 19.12 1.13 -13.01
C LEU A 197 18.33 0.07 -12.23
N ILE A 198 17.24 0.46 -11.55
CA ILE A 198 16.35 -0.47 -10.85
C ILE A 198 15.58 -1.34 -11.84
N GLY A 199 15.08 -0.76 -12.94
CA GLY A 199 14.47 -1.53 -14.03
C GLY A 199 15.43 -2.60 -14.58
N LEU A 200 16.68 -2.23 -14.85
CA LEU A 200 17.72 -3.16 -15.30
C LEU A 200 18.03 -4.23 -14.24
N ALA A 201 18.09 -3.84 -12.96
CA ALA A 201 18.30 -4.78 -11.85
C ALA A 201 17.24 -5.89 -11.84
N ARG A 202 15.96 -5.55 -12.03
CA ARG A 202 14.86 -6.54 -12.03
C ARG A 202 14.92 -7.51 -13.22
N ILE A 203 15.40 -7.04 -14.37
CA ILE A 203 15.62 -7.88 -15.55
C ILE A 203 16.83 -8.80 -15.31
N TYR A 204 17.94 -8.24 -14.81
CA TYR A 204 19.17 -8.98 -14.52
C TYR A 204 18.94 -10.10 -13.48
N LEU A 205 18.20 -9.82 -12.40
CA LEU A 205 17.86 -10.80 -11.36
C LEU A 205 16.88 -11.90 -11.85
N GLY A 206 16.38 -11.80 -13.08
CA GLY A 206 15.46 -12.77 -13.68
C GLY A 206 14.05 -12.71 -13.10
N MET A 207 13.69 -11.58 -12.49
CA MET A 207 12.39 -11.40 -11.83
C MET A 207 11.32 -10.89 -12.79
N HIS A 208 11.70 -10.03 -13.75
CA HIS A 208 10.78 -9.36 -14.66
C HIS A 208 11.31 -9.38 -16.10
N SER A 209 10.39 -9.38 -17.06
CA SER A 209 10.67 -9.14 -18.48
C SER A 209 10.76 -7.64 -18.80
N LEU A 210 11.16 -7.30 -20.02
CA LEU A 210 11.26 -5.89 -20.44
C LEU A 210 9.87 -5.24 -20.48
N ILE A 211 8.84 -5.95 -20.97
CA ILE A 211 7.46 -5.44 -20.98
C ILE A 211 6.95 -5.15 -19.56
N ASP A 212 7.32 -5.97 -18.56
CA ASP A 212 6.92 -5.76 -17.16
C ASP A 212 7.48 -4.44 -16.59
N VAL A 213 8.74 -4.15 -16.90
CA VAL A 213 9.44 -2.93 -16.45
C VAL A 213 8.90 -1.71 -17.17
N LEU A 214 8.73 -1.77 -18.50
CA LEU A 214 8.19 -0.65 -19.28
C LEU A 214 6.77 -0.30 -18.83
N ALA A 215 5.90 -1.30 -18.64
CA ALA A 215 4.56 -1.07 -18.11
C ALA A 215 4.60 -0.47 -16.70
N GLY A 216 5.50 -0.94 -15.83
CA GLY A 216 5.72 -0.35 -14.51
C GLY A 216 6.09 1.13 -14.58
N ILE A 217 7.00 1.51 -15.48
CA ILE A 217 7.39 2.91 -15.68
C ILE A 217 6.21 3.76 -16.20
N VAL A 218 5.49 3.28 -17.21
CA VAL A 218 4.35 4.01 -17.81
C VAL A 218 3.23 4.21 -16.79
N ILE A 219 2.88 3.16 -16.05
CA ILE A 219 1.85 3.22 -15.00
C ILE A 219 2.35 4.13 -13.86
N GLY A 220 3.61 4.01 -13.44
CA GLY A 220 4.20 4.86 -12.42
C GLY A 220 4.20 6.35 -12.80
N LEU A 221 4.52 6.69 -14.05
CA LEU A 221 4.45 8.06 -14.55
C LEU A 221 3.01 8.58 -14.60
N SER A 222 2.05 7.72 -14.96
CA SER A 222 0.63 8.06 -14.98
C SER A 222 0.11 8.35 -13.56
N ILE A 223 0.48 7.50 -12.59
CA ILE A 223 0.12 7.68 -11.19
C ILE A 223 0.79 8.94 -10.61
N LEU A 224 2.08 9.16 -10.91
CA LEU A 224 2.79 10.35 -10.46
C LEU A 224 2.13 11.61 -11.04
N GLY A 225 1.82 11.65 -12.33
CA GLY A 225 1.12 12.77 -12.96
C GLY A 225 -0.24 13.06 -12.32
N PHE A 226 -1.03 12.01 -12.06
CA PHE A 226 -2.29 12.12 -11.33
C PHE A 226 -2.08 12.67 -9.91
N TRP A 227 -1.09 12.13 -9.18
CA TRP A 227 -0.79 12.55 -7.82
C TRP A 227 -0.35 14.01 -7.75
N LEU A 228 0.46 14.48 -8.71
CA LEU A 228 0.89 15.88 -8.78
C LEU A 228 -0.27 16.88 -8.90
N VAL A 229 -1.40 16.46 -9.48
CA VAL A 229 -2.61 17.29 -9.58
C VAL A 229 -3.43 17.24 -8.29
N VAL A 230 -3.51 16.08 -7.64
CA VAL A 230 -4.49 15.81 -6.57
C VAL A 230 -3.89 15.90 -5.16
N HIS A 231 -2.57 15.84 -5.00
CA HIS A 231 -1.90 15.77 -3.69
C HIS A 231 -2.32 16.90 -2.74
N GLY A 232 -2.55 18.10 -3.26
CA GLY A 232 -2.91 19.29 -2.47
C GLY A 232 -4.29 19.11 -1.83
N HIS A 233 -5.27 18.74 -2.65
CA HIS A 233 -6.63 18.47 -2.20
C HIS A 233 -6.70 17.31 -1.20
N ILE A 234 -5.89 16.26 -1.40
CA ILE A 234 -5.79 15.16 -0.44
C ILE A 234 -5.19 15.66 0.87
N ASP A 235 -4.11 16.44 0.84
CA ASP A 235 -3.49 16.98 2.08
C ASP A 235 -4.48 17.84 2.85
N ASP A 236 -5.13 18.79 2.16
CA ASP A 236 -6.10 19.71 2.76
C ASP A 236 -7.26 18.94 3.39
N PHE A 237 -7.74 17.90 2.71
CA PHE A 237 -8.78 17.02 3.25
C PHE A 237 -8.30 16.23 4.47
N VAL A 238 -7.10 15.63 4.41
CA VAL A 238 -6.53 14.82 5.51
C VAL A 238 -6.19 15.67 6.75
N VAL A 239 -5.97 16.97 6.58
CA VAL A 239 -5.57 17.88 7.65
C VAL A 239 -6.76 18.65 8.24
N SER A 240 -7.66 19.11 7.39
CA SER A 240 -8.72 20.07 7.75
C SER A 240 -10.12 19.62 7.38
N GLY A 241 -10.25 18.47 6.71
CA GLY A 241 -11.52 17.95 6.24
C GLY A 241 -12.46 17.54 7.38
N GLN A 242 -13.74 17.47 7.03
CA GLN A 242 -14.77 16.89 7.88
C GLN A 242 -14.96 15.41 7.55
N ASN A 243 -15.29 14.60 8.56
CA ASN A 243 -15.56 13.16 8.43
C ASN A 243 -14.40 12.35 7.81
N VAL A 244 -13.15 12.82 7.93
CA VAL A 244 -11.98 12.21 7.30
C VAL A 244 -11.83 10.74 7.69
N THR A 245 -11.81 10.44 8.98
CA THR A 245 -11.59 9.07 9.49
C THR A 245 -12.72 8.12 9.09
N SER A 246 -13.98 8.55 9.15
CA SER A 246 -15.12 7.71 8.79
C SER A 246 -15.21 7.50 7.27
N PHE A 247 -14.93 8.54 6.48
CA PHE A 247 -14.81 8.44 5.03
C PHE A 247 -13.70 7.46 4.65
N TRP A 248 -12.50 7.61 5.22
CA TRP A 248 -11.35 6.76 4.88
C TRP A 248 -11.55 5.32 5.34
N ALA A 249 -12.18 5.08 6.49
CA ALA A 249 -12.56 3.74 6.92
C ALA A 249 -13.53 3.07 5.92
N SER A 250 -14.51 3.83 5.44
CA SER A 250 -15.48 3.36 4.45
C SER A 250 -14.80 3.09 3.09
N LEU A 251 -13.89 3.99 2.68
CA LEU A 251 -13.09 3.84 1.47
C LEU A 251 -12.24 2.57 1.55
N SER A 252 -11.45 2.38 2.61
CA SER A 252 -10.63 1.19 2.82
C SER A 252 -11.46 -0.09 2.77
N LEU A 253 -12.59 -0.12 3.49
CA LEU A 253 -13.50 -1.27 3.44
C LEU A 253 -13.97 -1.58 2.01
N LEU A 254 -14.38 -0.56 1.25
CA LEU A 254 -14.79 -0.76 -0.15
C LEU A 254 -13.62 -1.17 -1.04
N LEU A 255 -12.40 -0.67 -0.81
CA LEU A 255 -11.21 -1.04 -1.57
C LEU A 255 -10.81 -2.51 -1.36
N LEU A 256 -11.02 -3.08 -0.15
CA LEU A 256 -10.85 -4.51 0.08
C LEU A 256 -11.76 -5.36 -0.81
N PHE A 257 -12.99 -4.89 -1.08
CA PHE A 257 -13.95 -5.60 -1.96
C PHE A 257 -13.79 -5.24 -3.44
N ALA A 258 -13.28 -4.05 -3.75
CA ALA A 258 -13.05 -3.60 -5.12
C ALA A 258 -11.84 -4.27 -5.77
N TYR A 259 -10.98 -4.92 -4.97
CA TYR A 259 -9.78 -5.58 -5.43
C TYR A 259 -10.10 -6.77 -6.37
N PRO A 260 -9.40 -6.90 -7.52
CA PRO A 260 -9.68 -7.96 -8.47
C PRO A 260 -9.31 -9.34 -7.92
N LYS A 261 -10.22 -10.31 -8.05
CA LYS A 261 -9.98 -11.70 -7.64
C LYS A 261 -8.83 -12.32 -8.45
N PRO A 262 -7.72 -12.74 -7.83
CA PRO A 262 -6.59 -13.33 -8.56
C PRO A 262 -6.94 -14.72 -9.10
N GLU A 263 -6.19 -15.19 -10.10
CA GLU A 263 -6.35 -16.54 -10.67
C GLU A 263 -5.87 -17.61 -9.68
N PHE A 264 -4.75 -17.35 -9.00
CA PHE A 264 -4.24 -18.17 -7.89
C PHE A 264 -4.00 -17.29 -6.66
N PRO A 265 -4.08 -17.82 -5.43
CA PRO A 265 -3.70 -17.06 -4.24
C PRO A 265 -2.24 -16.56 -4.35
N THR A 266 -2.07 -15.24 -4.33
CA THR A 266 -0.76 -14.58 -4.41
C THR A 266 -0.50 -13.73 -3.17
N PRO A 267 0.78 -13.51 -2.78
CA PRO A 267 1.12 -12.53 -1.76
C PRO A 267 0.62 -11.10 -2.08
N SER A 268 0.47 -10.75 -3.36
CA SER A 268 -0.07 -9.44 -3.79
C SER A 268 -1.48 -9.16 -3.24
N PHE A 269 -2.35 -10.18 -3.24
CA PHE A 269 -3.65 -10.10 -2.58
C PHE A 269 -3.52 -9.91 -1.06
N GLU A 270 -2.44 -10.32 -0.43
CA GLU A 270 -2.26 -10.08 1.00
C GLU A 270 -1.71 -8.68 1.29
N TYR A 271 -0.86 -8.17 0.40
CA TYR A 271 -0.23 -6.87 0.53
C TYR A 271 -1.21 -5.71 0.32
N HIS A 272 -2.25 -5.83 -0.52
CA HIS A 272 -3.21 -4.73 -0.71
C HIS A 272 -3.88 -4.32 0.62
N ALA A 273 -4.28 -5.28 1.44
CA ALA A 273 -4.88 -5.02 2.75
C ALA A 273 -3.90 -4.39 3.73
N ALA A 274 -2.61 -4.76 3.66
CA ALA A 274 -1.57 -4.14 4.47
C ALA A 274 -1.39 -2.66 4.10
N PHE A 275 -1.26 -2.33 2.82
CA PHE A 275 -1.07 -0.94 2.36
C PHE A 275 -2.30 -0.07 2.60
N ASP A 276 -3.50 -0.61 2.39
CA ASP A 276 -4.75 0.07 2.71
C ASP A 276 -4.85 0.35 4.22
N GLY A 277 -4.44 -0.63 5.05
CA GLY A 277 -4.28 -0.44 6.49
C GLY A 277 -3.30 0.68 6.84
N VAL A 278 -2.12 0.72 6.21
CA VAL A 278 -1.13 1.81 6.42
C VAL A 278 -1.74 3.17 6.08
N ALA A 279 -2.41 3.31 4.94
CA ALA A 279 -3.04 4.56 4.55
C ALA A 279 -4.08 5.01 5.58
N PHE A 280 -4.96 4.10 6.01
CA PHE A 280 -5.95 4.37 7.04
C PHE A 280 -5.31 4.79 8.39
N GLY A 281 -4.26 4.09 8.82
CA GLY A 281 -3.55 4.39 10.06
C GLY A 281 -2.87 5.77 10.06
N ILE A 282 -2.23 6.15 8.96
CA ILE A 282 -1.66 7.50 8.80
C ILE A 282 -2.76 8.55 8.80
N VAL A 283 -3.80 8.39 7.98
CA VAL A 283 -4.85 9.41 7.84
C VAL A 283 -5.60 9.62 9.16
N SER A 284 -5.98 8.53 9.84
CA SER A 284 -6.67 8.62 11.13
C SER A 284 -5.79 9.24 12.22
N GLY A 285 -4.52 8.84 12.33
CA GLY A 285 -3.61 9.37 13.34
C GLY A 285 -3.23 10.84 13.10
N VAL A 286 -2.99 11.22 11.84
CA VAL A 286 -2.71 12.62 11.49
C VAL A 286 -3.92 13.49 11.78
N GLN A 287 -5.13 13.09 11.36
CA GLN A 287 -6.32 13.90 11.59
C GLN A 287 -6.54 14.19 13.09
N GLN A 288 -6.24 13.21 13.96
CA GLN A 288 -6.39 13.36 15.41
C GLN A 288 -5.30 14.24 16.03
N THR A 289 -4.08 14.19 15.51
CA THR A 289 -2.90 14.80 16.15
C THR A 289 -2.25 15.91 15.32
N TYR A 290 -2.89 16.39 14.25
CA TYR A 290 -2.29 17.31 13.29
C TYR A 290 -1.73 18.56 13.97
N LEU A 291 -2.55 19.21 14.79
CA LEU A 291 -2.18 20.44 15.49
C LEU A 291 -1.03 20.21 16.49
N GLN A 292 -0.89 19.01 17.03
CA GLN A 292 0.10 18.68 18.05
C GLN A 292 1.46 18.31 17.44
N PHE A 293 1.47 17.43 16.43
CA PHE A 293 2.72 16.78 15.97
C PHE A 293 3.00 16.93 14.48
N HIS A 294 2.05 17.39 13.65
CA HIS A 294 2.19 17.34 12.18
C HIS A 294 1.99 18.67 11.45
N ASN A 295 1.86 19.76 12.21
CA ASN A 295 1.76 21.11 11.66
C ASN A 295 3.09 21.54 11.00
N GLU A 296 3.04 22.57 10.15
CA GLU A 296 4.22 23.02 9.40
C GLU A 296 5.29 23.72 10.27
N ALA A 297 4.96 24.04 11.53
CA ALA A 297 5.87 24.67 12.50
C ALA A 297 6.69 23.67 13.32
N VAL A 298 6.51 22.35 13.10
CA VAL A 298 7.29 21.31 13.77
C VAL A 298 8.77 21.47 13.43
N PRO A 299 9.68 21.38 14.42
CA PRO A 299 11.11 21.58 14.19
C PRO A 299 11.65 20.53 13.23
N ARG A 300 12.41 20.99 12.24
CA ARG A 300 13.03 20.13 11.21
C ARG A 300 14.39 19.65 11.65
N ILE A 301 14.82 18.51 11.12
CA ILE A 301 16.19 18.02 11.30
C ILE A 301 17.21 19.12 10.93
N PHE A 302 18.25 19.27 11.74
CA PHE A 302 19.27 20.32 11.66
C PHE A 302 18.83 21.73 12.07
N SER A 303 17.62 21.90 12.63
CA SER A 303 17.28 23.13 13.36
C SER A 303 17.85 23.12 14.78
N GLU A 304 17.98 24.29 15.41
CA GLU A 304 18.45 24.41 16.80
C GLU A 304 17.60 23.58 17.79
N GLN A 305 16.31 23.43 17.49
CA GLN A 305 15.36 22.66 18.29
C GLN A 305 15.43 21.14 18.03
N MET A 306 16.09 20.70 16.96
CA MET A 306 16.16 19.31 16.51
C MET A 306 17.58 18.96 16.00
N PRO A 307 18.59 18.94 16.89
CA PRO A 307 19.94 18.56 16.52
C PRO A 307 20.02 17.06 16.23
N LEU A 308 21.08 16.65 15.51
CA LEU A 308 21.26 15.26 15.07
C LEU A 308 21.17 14.21 16.22
N PRO A 309 21.71 14.43 17.44
CA PRO A 309 21.60 13.46 18.53
C PRO A 309 20.15 13.21 18.97
N VAL A 310 19.33 14.27 18.96
CA VAL A 310 17.90 14.21 19.31
C VAL A 310 17.15 13.40 18.26
N PHE A 311 17.42 13.66 16.98
CA PHE A 311 16.87 12.85 15.88
C PHE A 311 17.28 11.38 15.97
N ILE A 312 18.55 11.08 16.26
CA ILE A 312 19.00 9.70 16.48
C ILE A 312 18.24 9.05 17.65
N GLY A 313 18.03 9.79 18.75
CA GLY A 313 17.20 9.36 19.87
C GLY A 313 15.77 9.01 19.45
N ARG A 314 15.15 9.85 18.61
CA ARG A 314 13.82 9.57 18.01
C ARG A 314 13.80 8.26 17.23
N VAL A 315 14.82 7.99 16.41
CA VAL A 315 14.91 6.75 15.64
C VAL A 315 15.07 5.52 16.54
N ILE A 316 15.94 5.62 17.55
CA ILE A 316 16.23 4.52 18.49
C ILE A 316 15.00 4.16 19.32
N VAL A 317 14.18 5.14 19.71
CA VAL A 317 12.93 4.90 20.45
C VAL A 317 11.79 4.50 19.51
N GLY A 318 11.67 5.19 18.37
CA GLY A 318 10.57 5.05 17.43
C GLY A 318 10.51 3.70 16.74
N ILE A 319 11.63 3.20 16.19
CA ILE A 319 11.64 1.93 15.43
C ILE A 319 11.22 0.73 16.31
N PRO A 320 11.77 0.53 17.52
CA PRO A 320 11.29 -0.53 18.41
C PRO A 320 9.82 -0.36 18.79
N ALA A 321 9.36 0.87 19.08
CA ALA A 321 7.98 1.13 19.46
C ALA A 321 6.99 0.72 18.35
N ILE A 322 7.23 1.09 17.08
CA ILE A 322 6.35 0.69 15.97
C ILE A 322 6.34 -0.83 15.75
N LEU A 323 7.46 -1.51 15.99
CA LEU A 323 7.54 -2.98 15.86
C LEU A 323 6.78 -3.69 16.98
N VAL A 324 6.84 -3.15 18.21
CA VAL A 324 6.02 -3.64 19.33
C VAL A 324 4.54 -3.45 19.02
N VAL A 325 4.12 -2.28 18.54
CA VAL A 325 2.72 -2.05 18.15
C VAL A 325 2.29 -2.99 17.02
N LYS A 326 3.15 -3.22 16.02
CA LYS A 326 2.88 -4.19 14.95
C LYS A 326 2.61 -5.59 15.50
N PHE A 327 3.38 -6.03 16.49
CA PHE A 327 3.20 -7.33 17.12
C PHE A 327 1.91 -7.38 17.95
N CYS A 328 1.67 -6.38 18.80
CA CYS A 328 0.47 -6.28 19.64
C CYS A 328 -0.81 -6.17 18.80
N SER A 329 -0.83 -5.34 17.76
CA SER A 329 -1.97 -5.18 16.87
C SER A 329 -2.30 -6.49 16.15
N LYS A 330 -1.29 -7.24 15.70
CA LYS A 330 -1.50 -8.57 15.11
C LYS A 330 -2.10 -9.56 16.11
N ALA A 331 -1.57 -9.60 17.34
CA ALA A 331 -2.07 -10.50 18.39
C ALA A 331 -3.53 -10.17 18.75
N LEU A 332 -3.85 -8.89 18.92
CA LEU A 332 -5.20 -8.42 19.21
C LEU A 332 -6.17 -8.74 18.06
N SER A 333 -5.76 -8.48 16.82
CA SER A 333 -6.59 -8.72 15.63
C SER A 333 -6.93 -10.20 15.45
N LYS A 334 -5.99 -11.11 15.73
CA LYS A 334 -6.23 -12.57 15.70
C LYS A 334 -7.33 -13.02 16.66
N TRP A 335 -7.52 -12.29 17.76
CA TRP A 335 -8.55 -12.60 18.75
C TRP A 335 -9.87 -11.87 18.45
N MET A 336 -9.83 -10.56 18.18
CA MET A 336 -11.03 -9.75 17.98
C MET A 336 -11.81 -10.14 16.72
N LEU A 337 -11.12 -10.38 15.61
CA LEU A 337 -11.79 -10.53 14.31
C LEU A 337 -12.66 -11.80 14.23
N PRO A 338 -12.19 -12.99 14.66
CA PRO A 338 -13.03 -14.17 14.74
C PRO A 338 -14.23 -14.00 15.68
N VAL A 339 -14.04 -13.34 16.82
CA VAL A 339 -15.13 -13.07 17.79
C VAL A 339 -16.21 -12.19 17.17
N VAL A 340 -15.82 -11.10 16.50
CA VAL A 340 -16.75 -10.20 15.81
C VAL A 340 -17.45 -10.91 14.65
N CYS A 341 -16.74 -11.70 13.85
CA CYS A 341 -17.37 -12.40 12.73
C CYS A 341 -18.36 -13.47 13.21
N ASN A 342 -18.01 -14.23 14.27
CA ASN A 342 -18.89 -15.23 14.85
C ASN A 342 -20.14 -14.61 15.48
N THR A 343 -20.01 -13.45 16.15
CA THR A 343 -21.16 -12.73 16.71
C THR A 343 -22.08 -12.14 15.64
N LEU A 344 -21.52 -11.73 14.50
CA LEU A 344 -22.28 -11.25 13.33
C LEU A 344 -22.82 -12.40 12.44
N GLY A 345 -22.51 -13.65 12.76
CA GLY A 345 -22.94 -14.82 11.98
C GLY A 345 -22.27 -14.93 10.60
N ILE A 346 -21.11 -14.29 10.40
CA ILE A 346 -20.37 -14.32 9.13
C ILE A 346 -19.49 -15.58 9.10
N PRO A 347 -19.62 -16.44 8.08
CA PRO A 347 -18.76 -17.62 7.95
C PRO A 347 -17.31 -17.21 7.71
N ILE A 348 -16.39 -17.75 8.51
CA ILE A 348 -14.97 -17.39 8.49
C ILE A 348 -14.07 -18.54 8.02
N ARG A 349 -13.00 -18.16 7.32
CA ARG A 349 -11.87 -19.02 6.95
C ARG A 349 -10.57 -18.31 7.32
N SER A 350 -9.52 -19.08 7.59
CA SER A 350 -8.16 -18.55 7.72
C SER A 350 -7.20 -19.36 6.86
N SER A 351 -6.40 -18.67 6.06
CA SER A 351 -5.43 -19.27 5.13
C SER A 351 -4.07 -19.53 5.79
N CYS A 352 -3.66 -18.66 6.72
CA CYS A 352 -2.33 -18.61 7.30
C CYS A 352 -2.30 -18.40 8.82
N TYR A 353 -3.10 -17.49 9.38
CA TYR A 353 -2.87 -17.02 10.76
C TYR A 353 -3.51 -17.86 11.86
N LEU A 354 -4.59 -18.58 11.55
CA LEU A 354 -5.34 -19.43 12.48
C LEU A 354 -5.41 -20.86 11.93
N PRO A 355 -4.47 -21.74 12.31
CA PRO A 355 -4.44 -23.13 11.86
C PRO A 355 -5.73 -23.91 12.16
N ALA A 356 -6.44 -23.55 13.23
CA ALA A 356 -7.70 -24.17 13.63
C ALA A 356 -8.88 -23.87 12.67
N LEU A 357 -8.75 -22.89 11.78
CA LEU A 357 -9.75 -22.52 10.77
C LEU A 357 -9.31 -22.86 9.34
N LYS A 358 -8.25 -23.68 9.19
CA LYS A 358 -7.86 -24.21 7.88
C LYS A 358 -8.87 -25.29 7.47
N VAL A 359 -9.57 -25.03 6.36
CA VAL A 359 -10.46 -26.03 5.74
C VAL A 359 -9.61 -27.20 5.25
N SER A 360 -9.81 -28.40 5.82
CA SER A 360 -9.45 -29.66 5.20
C SER A 360 -10.43 -29.98 4.07
N ASP A 361 -9.97 -30.53 2.96
CA ASP A 361 -10.81 -30.82 1.77
C ASP A 361 -12.02 -31.74 2.03
N ASP A 362 -12.13 -32.34 3.22
CA ASP A 362 -13.24 -33.22 3.64
C ASP A 362 -14.53 -32.48 4.08
N ASP A 363 -14.48 -31.17 4.39
CA ASP A 363 -15.64 -30.46 4.97
C ASP A 363 -16.65 -29.93 3.93
N LYS A 364 -16.40 -30.14 2.63
CA LYS A 364 -17.30 -29.69 1.53
C LYS A 364 -18.71 -30.31 1.55
N LYS A 365 -19.00 -31.28 2.42
CA LYS A 365 -20.29 -32.01 2.44
C LYS A 365 -21.26 -31.64 3.58
N LYS A 366 -20.95 -30.70 4.47
CA LYS A 366 -21.77 -30.47 5.69
C LYS A 366 -22.43 -29.09 5.85
N SER A 367 -22.20 -28.12 4.97
CA SER A 367 -22.69 -26.74 5.19
C SER A 367 -24.02 -26.39 4.49
N GLU A 368 -24.68 -27.31 3.81
CA GLU A 368 -26.06 -27.10 3.34
C GLU A 368 -27.03 -27.26 4.51
N CYS A 369 -27.33 -26.15 5.21
CA CYS A 369 -28.60 -25.81 5.86
C CYS A 369 -28.35 -24.93 7.11
N LYS A 370 -28.20 -23.62 6.91
CA LYS A 370 -28.53 -22.61 7.94
C LYS A 370 -29.18 -21.39 7.27
N GLN A 371 -30.34 -20.99 7.78
CA GLN A 371 -31.12 -19.84 7.30
C GLN A 371 -30.25 -18.57 7.24
N SER A 372 -30.23 -17.91 6.08
CA SER A 372 -29.40 -16.73 5.84
C SER A 372 -30.04 -15.45 6.42
N GLY A 373 -29.33 -14.75 7.29
CA GLY A 373 -29.72 -13.40 7.74
C GLY A 373 -29.65 -12.36 6.61
N TYR A 374 -30.30 -11.19 6.78
CA TYR A 374 -30.31 -10.11 5.79
C TYR A 374 -28.91 -9.60 5.43
N LEU A 375 -28.02 -9.50 6.42
CA LEU A 375 -26.60 -9.15 6.24
C LEU A 375 -25.83 -10.23 5.46
N GLN A 376 -26.18 -11.51 5.65
CA GLN A 376 -25.57 -12.62 4.92
C GLN A 376 -25.97 -12.59 3.44
N LYS A 377 -27.22 -12.20 3.12
CA LYS A 377 -27.64 -11.94 1.73
C LYS A 377 -26.86 -10.79 1.12
N MET A 378 -26.75 -9.66 1.83
CA MET A 378 -25.95 -8.52 1.37
C MET A 378 -24.47 -8.90 1.12
N PHE A 379 -23.86 -9.65 2.02
CA PHE A 379 -22.48 -10.15 1.85
C PHE A 379 -22.36 -11.17 0.72
N SER A 380 -23.30 -12.11 0.57
CA SER A 380 -23.29 -13.11 -0.51
C SER A 380 -23.50 -12.48 -1.89
N PHE A 381 -24.18 -11.33 -1.96
CA PHE A 381 -24.32 -10.55 -3.19
C PHE A 381 -23.04 -9.78 -3.55
N ILE A 382 -22.26 -9.34 -2.56
CA ILE A 382 -21.02 -8.56 -2.75
C ILE A 382 -19.81 -9.49 -3.00
N SER A 383 -19.75 -10.65 -2.34
CA SER A 383 -18.75 -11.68 -2.59
C SER A 383 -19.42 -13.05 -2.71
N PRO A 384 -19.32 -13.74 -3.85
CA PRO A 384 -19.82 -15.11 -4.01
C PRO A 384 -18.98 -16.15 -3.26
N GLN A 385 -18.01 -15.74 -2.41
CA GLN A 385 -17.30 -16.66 -1.52
C GLN A 385 -18.19 -17.07 -0.34
N GLU A 386 -18.32 -18.37 -0.11
CA GLU A 386 -19.07 -18.96 1.00
C GLU A 386 -18.49 -18.63 2.39
N SER A 387 -17.27 -18.06 2.47
CA SER A 387 -16.61 -17.66 3.73
C SER A 387 -15.64 -16.49 3.53
N TYR A 388 -15.58 -15.60 4.52
CA TYR A 388 -14.67 -14.45 4.58
C TYR A 388 -13.29 -14.88 5.10
N ASP A 389 -12.21 -14.51 4.40
CA ASP A 389 -10.84 -14.75 4.87
C ASP A 389 -10.45 -13.69 5.91
N VAL A 390 -10.42 -14.12 7.18
CA VAL A 390 -10.11 -13.30 8.35
C VAL A 390 -8.69 -12.74 8.27
N ASP A 391 -7.78 -13.40 7.54
CA ASP A 391 -6.38 -12.99 7.46
C ASP A 391 -6.20 -11.63 6.77
N THR A 392 -7.08 -11.31 5.82
CA THR A 392 -7.11 -10.02 5.13
C THR A 392 -7.36 -8.89 6.12
N GLY A 393 -8.38 -9.04 6.97
CA GLY A 393 -8.69 -8.04 8.00
C GLY A 393 -7.66 -7.98 9.13
N ILE A 394 -7.05 -9.12 9.49
CA ILE A 394 -5.94 -9.14 10.47
C ILE A 394 -4.76 -8.32 9.93
N ARG A 395 -4.40 -8.47 8.65
CA ARG A 395 -3.33 -7.65 8.04
C ARG A 395 -3.68 -6.18 7.99
N PHE A 396 -4.91 -5.84 7.60
CA PHE A 396 -5.38 -4.46 7.59
C PHE A 396 -5.20 -3.79 8.95
N LEU A 397 -5.72 -4.39 10.03
CA LEU A 397 -5.61 -3.84 11.38
C LEU A 397 -4.17 -3.83 11.90
N GLN A 398 -3.39 -4.88 11.59
CA GLN A 398 -1.97 -4.94 11.96
C GLN A 398 -1.20 -3.73 11.43
N TYR A 399 -1.35 -3.43 10.13
CA TYR A 399 -0.63 -2.35 9.48
C TYR A 399 -1.24 -0.97 9.74
N ALA A 400 -2.54 -0.88 9.96
CA ALA A 400 -3.19 0.34 10.47
C ALA A 400 -2.65 0.73 11.84
N GLY A 401 -2.51 -0.22 12.76
CA GLY A 401 -1.90 0.02 14.07
C GLY A 401 -0.43 0.45 13.98
N LEU A 402 0.36 -0.21 13.11
CA LEU A 402 1.74 0.19 12.86
C LEU A 402 1.82 1.64 12.35
N ALA A 403 1.02 1.99 11.34
CA ALA A 403 1.05 3.32 10.75
C ALA A 403 0.54 4.40 11.71
N TRP A 404 -0.56 4.14 12.42
CA TRP A 404 -1.06 5.01 13.48
C TRP A 404 0.01 5.30 14.54
N SER A 405 0.78 4.28 14.96
CA SER A 405 1.83 4.47 15.95
C SER A 405 2.96 5.39 15.49
N VAL A 406 3.26 5.46 14.19
CA VAL A 406 4.28 6.36 13.62
C VAL A 406 3.91 7.83 13.83
N VAL A 407 2.61 8.15 13.73
CA VAL A 407 2.11 9.53 13.71
C VAL A 407 1.48 9.98 15.04
N ASP A 408 1.10 9.07 15.92
CA ASP A 408 0.43 9.41 17.18
C ASP A 408 1.24 8.96 18.40
N LEU A 409 1.34 7.64 18.60
CA LEU A 409 1.99 7.07 19.78
C LEU A 409 3.46 7.48 19.91
N VAL A 410 4.23 7.36 18.82
CA VAL A 410 5.67 7.62 18.85
C VAL A 410 5.98 9.12 19.05
N PRO A 411 5.33 10.07 18.34
CA PRO A 411 5.46 11.49 18.66
C PRO A 411 5.06 11.83 20.11
N SER A 412 4.03 11.19 20.65
CA SER A 412 3.65 11.32 22.06
C SER A 412 4.78 10.85 22.99
N LEU A 413 5.42 9.71 22.69
CA LEU A 413 6.58 9.23 23.43
C LEU A 413 7.78 10.19 23.35
N PHE A 414 8.01 10.82 22.19
CA PHE A 414 9.06 11.83 22.05
C PHE A 414 8.81 13.03 22.96
N SER A 415 7.55 13.50 23.02
CA SER A 415 7.19 14.61 23.92
C SER A 415 7.46 14.29 25.40
N TYR A 416 7.18 13.05 25.83
CA TYR A 416 7.43 12.59 27.20
C TYR A 416 8.92 12.45 27.52
N LEU A 417 9.70 11.94 26.55
CA LEU A 417 11.14 11.72 26.67
C LEU A 417 11.97 12.99 26.38
N ARG A 418 11.32 14.09 26.00
CA ARG A 418 11.95 15.35 25.55
C ARG A 418 12.92 15.13 24.38
N LEU A 419 12.47 14.30 23.43
CA LEU A 419 13.17 13.95 22.19
C LEU A 419 12.59 14.65 20.96
#